data_AF-A0A933CAY5-F1
#
_entry.id   AF-A0A933CAY5-F1
#
_cell.length_a   1.000
_cell.length_b   1.000
_cell.length_c   1.000
_cell.angle_alpha   90.00
_cell.angle_beta   90.00
_cell.angle_gamma   90.00
#
_symmetry.space_group_name_H-M   'P 1'
#
loop_
_entity.id
_entity.type
_entity.pdbx_description
1 polymer ?
#
loop_
_entity_poly.entity_id
_entity_poly.type
_entity_poly.pdbx_seq_one_letter_code
_entity_poly.pdbx_strand_id
1 'polypeptide(L)'
;MDQDRGARHDRPERRPTVSPPTLNIETRAPGRGAVRGVARPRTIQDRRELITDRDQVQAPTRGHDNKPIEAKPAERPNHTTIINNTTIVNDIDNGRKHETQRGRHYWHDHGHIRYSHWVDHHDRHWYGFYSGSTYYWTRWEHDRFWWMEPRSSRWCYWKDNHWWYHDPFDVRVVYVYADGFFHRYRETPTAIVIEREIQAPAPAPSIPAPAPAPEPEAKAVYSKDGTRLVQIVGDRKEAFLYDPAQPAADGGATFLAYLAAGVEEVRFSATEGGAPLEILLILADGTFALYDANGRPRDATGTQPAVEKVEAPAPPDSELPKEIPASLEQLRDGALDY
;
A
#
# COMPACT_ATOMS: atom_id res chain seq x y z
N MET A 1 -59.82 51.75 23.35
CA MET A 1 -58.75 51.92 22.35
C MET A 1 -57.94 50.63 22.39
N ASP A 2 -58.41 49.62 21.67
CA ASP A 2 -57.74 48.33 21.51
C ASP A 2 -57.06 48.32 20.15
N GLN A 3 -55.75 48.08 20.12
CA GLN A 3 -54.99 47.86 18.89
C GLN A 3 -54.83 46.37 18.66
N ASP A 4 -55.68 45.87 17.77
CA ASP A 4 -55.64 44.55 17.17
C ASP A 4 -54.46 44.46 16.17
N ARG A 5 -53.48 43.59 16.45
CA ARG A 5 -52.34 43.31 15.57
C ARG A 5 -52.63 42.04 14.78
N GLY A 6 -53.10 42.23 13.54
CA GLY A 6 -53.30 41.16 12.57
C GLY A 6 -51.98 40.47 12.17
N ALA A 7 -51.90 39.16 12.45
CA ALA A 7 -50.86 38.28 11.93
C ALA A 7 -51.14 37.96 10.45
N ARG A 8 -50.25 38.37 9.56
CA ARG A 8 -50.24 37.93 8.15
C ARG A 8 -49.62 36.54 8.10
N HIS A 9 -50.41 35.55 7.70
CA HIS A 9 -49.90 34.24 7.28
C HIS A 9 -49.43 34.33 5.84
N ASP A 10 -48.11 34.33 5.65
CA ASP A 10 -47.50 34.12 4.34
C ASP A 10 -47.76 32.69 3.89
N ARG A 11 -48.40 32.59 2.73
CA ARG A 11 -48.79 31.34 2.08
C ARG A 11 -47.55 30.79 1.37
N PRO A 12 -47.09 29.55 1.63
CA PRO A 12 -45.92 29.02 0.95
C PRO A 12 -46.24 28.80 -0.54
N GLU A 13 -45.49 29.49 -1.40
CA GLU A 13 -45.53 29.28 -2.85
C GLU A 13 -45.12 27.83 -3.18
N ARG A 14 -46.00 27.13 -3.87
CA ARG A 14 -45.73 25.79 -4.40
C ARG A 14 -44.65 25.89 -5.47
N ARG A 15 -43.46 25.34 -5.19
CA ARG A 15 -42.41 25.18 -6.20
C ARG A 15 -42.85 24.17 -7.28
N PRO A 16 -42.52 24.41 -8.56
CA PRO A 16 -42.83 23.49 -9.65
C PRO A 16 -42.10 22.15 -9.45
N THR A 17 -42.84 21.06 -9.58
CA THR A 17 -42.32 19.69 -9.54
C THR A 17 -41.56 19.42 -10.84
N VAL A 18 -40.23 19.41 -10.79
CA VAL A 18 -39.39 18.93 -11.91
C VAL A 18 -39.37 17.41 -11.83
N SER A 19 -39.92 16.74 -12.85
CA SER A 19 -39.85 15.27 -12.94
C SER A 19 -38.39 14.82 -13.08
N PRO A 20 -37.93 13.83 -12.29
CA PRO A 20 -36.61 13.27 -12.46
C PRO A 20 -36.49 12.59 -13.83
N PRO A 21 -35.33 12.66 -14.50
CA PRO A 21 -35.11 12.00 -15.79
C PRO A 21 -35.30 10.49 -15.63
N THR A 22 -36.17 9.90 -16.46
CA THR A 22 -36.42 8.47 -16.49
C THR A 22 -35.19 7.75 -17.08
N LEU A 23 -34.49 7.00 -16.25
CA LEU A 23 -33.32 6.20 -16.65
C LEU A 23 -33.80 4.85 -17.20
N ASN A 24 -33.95 4.73 -18.51
CA ASN A 24 -34.18 3.42 -19.16
C ASN A 24 -32.89 2.59 -19.10
N ILE A 25 -32.92 1.51 -18.32
CA ILE A 25 -31.86 0.49 -18.26
C ILE A 25 -32.33 -0.70 -19.10
N GLU A 26 -31.94 -0.74 -20.38
CA GLU A 26 -32.04 -1.96 -21.18
C GLU A 26 -30.81 -2.83 -20.91
N THR A 27 -31.04 -4.07 -20.48
CA THR A 27 -30.01 -5.07 -20.25
C THR A 27 -29.58 -5.65 -21.60
N ARG A 28 -28.36 -5.33 -22.07
CA ARG A 28 -27.79 -5.90 -23.31
C ARG A 28 -26.52 -6.70 -23.01
N ALA A 29 -26.37 -7.83 -23.71
CA ALA A 29 -25.34 -8.85 -23.54
C ALA A 29 -23.88 -8.33 -23.71
N PRO A 30 -22.87 -9.05 -23.17
CA PRO A 30 -21.48 -8.59 -23.10
C PRO A 30 -20.74 -8.72 -24.45
N GLY A 31 -20.96 -7.77 -25.34
CA GLY A 31 -20.00 -7.43 -26.41
C GLY A 31 -19.10 -6.28 -25.94
N ARG A 32 -17.91 -6.10 -26.53
CA ARG A 32 -16.99 -4.95 -26.30
C ARG A 32 -17.77 -3.63 -26.31
N GLY A 33 -18.26 -3.24 -25.14
CA GLY A 33 -19.20 -2.15 -24.99
C GLY A 33 -18.42 -0.88 -24.79
N ALA A 34 -18.57 0.07 -25.71
CA ALA A 34 -18.28 1.45 -25.39
C ALA A 34 -19.16 1.83 -24.19
N VAL A 35 -18.54 2.11 -23.04
CA VAL A 35 -19.26 2.62 -21.87
C VAL A 35 -19.94 3.92 -22.29
N ARG A 36 -21.22 4.04 -21.96
CA ARG A 36 -22.05 5.23 -22.26
C ARG A 36 -21.31 6.47 -21.75
N GLY A 37 -21.16 7.48 -22.62
CA GLY A 37 -20.25 8.60 -22.44
C GLY A 37 -20.25 9.20 -21.03
N VAL A 38 -19.17 8.96 -20.29
CA VAL A 38 -18.85 9.70 -19.07
C VAL A 38 -18.77 11.19 -19.44
N ALA A 39 -19.12 12.13 -18.56
CA ALA A 39 -18.88 13.54 -18.89
C ALA A 39 -17.35 13.77 -18.99
N ARG A 40 -16.89 14.64 -19.89
CA ARG A 40 -15.47 15.01 -19.94
C ARG A 40 -15.09 15.64 -18.59
N PRO A 41 -14.24 15.01 -17.77
CA PRO A 41 -13.83 15.61 -16.52
C PRO A 41 -12.99 16.84 -16.82
N ARG A 42 -13.11 17.87 -15.99
CA ARG A 42 -12.04 18.85 -15.88
C ARG A 42 -10.86 18.17 -15.20
N THR A 43 -9.90 17.69 -15.99
CA THR A 43 -8.68 17.08 -15.48
C THR A 43 -7.90 18.05 -14.61
N ILE A 44 -7.29 17.54 -13.54
CA ILE A 44 -6.36 18.31 -12.71
C ILE A 44 -5.12 18.61 -13.57
N GLN A 45 -4.85 19.89 -13.80
CA GLN A 45 -3.72 20.34 -14.62
C GLN A 45 -2.53 20.78 -13.75
N ASP A 46 -2.79 21.30 -12.55
CA ASP A 46 -1.76 21.70 -11.60
C ASP A 46 -1.47 20.54 -10.63
N ARG A 47 -0.22 20.08 -10.59
CA ARG A 47 0.23 19.03 -9.67
C ARG A 47 0.02 19.41 -8.20
N ARG A 48 -0.01 20.70 -7.88
CA ARG A 48 -0.27 21.19 -6.52
C ARG A 48 -1.68 20.88 -6.02
N GLU A 49 -2.62 20.61 -6.94
CA GLU A 49 -3.97 20.17 -6.58
C GLU A 49 -4.05 18.67 -6.26
N LEU A 50 -2.96 17.90 -6.48
CA LEU A 50 -2.91 16.48 -6.15
C LEU A 50 -2.49 16.26 -4.70
N ILE A 51 -3.18 15.37 -4.01
CA ILE A 51 -2.75 14.88 -2.70
C ILE A 51 -1.73 13.76 -2.90
N THR A 52 -0.55 13.91 -2.31
CA THR A 52 0.55 12.92 -2.39
C THR A 52 0.95 12.35 -1.04
N ASP A 53 0.45 12.92 0.06
CA ASP A 53 0.66 12.35 1.40
C ASP A 53 -0.06 10.99 1.54
N ARG A 54 0.23 10.24 2.59
CA ARG A 54 -0.46 8.97 2.90
C ARG A 54 -1.35 9.09 4.12
N ASP A 55 -1.71 10.32 4.48
CA ASP A 55 -2.37 10.54 5.74
C ASP A 55 -3.78 9.98 5.68
N GLN A 56 -4.18 9.38 6.78
CA GLN A 56 -5.53 8.86 6.97
C GLN A 56 -6.05 9.40 8.29
N VAL A 57 -7.32 9.77 8.29
CA VAL A 57 -8.03 10.11 9.51
C VAL A 57 -8.26 8.86 10.36
N GLN A 58 -8.01 8.98 11.65
CA GLN A 58 -8.43 7.98 12.61
C GLN A 58 -9.96 8.01 12.72
N ALA A 59 -10.62 6.93 12.31
CA ALA A 59 -12.06 6.82 12.46
C ALA A 59 -12.45 6.89 13.95
N PRO A 60 -13.54 7.59 14.31
CA PRO A 60 -14.03 7.62 15.67
C PRO A 60 -14.50 6.23 16.07
N THR A 61 -14.33 5.90 17.35
CA THR A 61 -14.79 4.63 17.92
C THR A 61 -16.24 4.70 18.42
N ARG A 62 -16.78 5.92 18.57
CA ARG A 62 -18.13 6.19 19.07
C ARG A 62 -18.86 7.19 18.18
N GLY A 63 -20.16 6.95 18.00
CA GLY A 63 -21.05 7.82 17.21
C GLY A 63 -21.56 9.03 17.98
N HIS A 64 -22.46 9.79 17.35
CA HIS A 64 -23.12 10.97 17.94
C HIS A 64 -23.89 10.68 19.23
N ASP A 65 -24.40 9.45 19.39
CA ASP A 65 -25.13 8.96 20.56
C ASP A 65 -24.21 8.33 21.60
N ASN A 66 -22.89 8.52 21.45
CA ASN A 66 -21.84 7.94 22.28
C ASN A 66 -21.82 6.40 22.30
N LYS A 67 -22.54 5.73 21.40
CA LYS A 67 -22.48 4.28 21.25
C LYS A 67 -21.31 3.85 20.37
N PRO A 68 -20.76 2.64 20.56
CA PRO A 68 -19.75 2.09 19.67
C PRO A 68 -20.22 2.10 18.21
N ILE A 69 -19.31 2.41 17.30
CA ILE A 69 -19.58 2.31 15.87
C ILE A 69 -19.36 0.86 15.43
N GLU A 70 -20.42 0.23 14.93
CA GLU A 70 -20.39 -1.15 14.41
C GLU A 70 -20.19 -1.21 12.89
N ALA A 71 -20.23 -0.07 12.21
CA ALA A 71 -19.99 0.00 10.78
C ALA A 71 -18.56 -0.43 10.44
N LYS A 72 -18.40 -1.16 9.34
CA LYS A 72 -17.10 -1.62 8.83
C LYS A 72 -16.56 -0.66 7.77
N PRO A 73 -15.23 -0.53 7.60
CA PRO A 73 -14.67 0.20 6.48
C PRO A 73 -15.26 -0.32 5.16
N ALA A 74 -15.77 0.57 4.32
CA ALA A 74 -16.26 0.24 3.01
C ALA A 74 -15.04 -0.07 2.13
N GLU A 75 -15.08 -1.20 1.42
CA GLU A 75 -14.08 -1.48 0.39
C GLU A 75 -14.12 -0.42 -0.72
N ARG A 76 -15.33 0.11 -0.98
CA ARG A 76 -15.60 1.11 -2.01
C ARG A 76 -16.67 2.10 -1.55
N PRO A 77 -16.43 3.40 -1.67
CA PRO A 77 -17.38 4.43 -1.29
C PRO A 77 -18.50 4.61 -2.33
N ASN A 78 -19.76 4.55 -1.89
CA ASN A 78 -20.92 4.96 -2.68
C ASN A 78 -21.18 6.46 -2.48
N HIS A 79 -20.42 7.30 -3.19
CA HIS A 79 -20.45 8.76 -3.01
C HIS A 79 -21.58 9.44 -3.81
N THR A 80 -22.14 8.76 -4.80
CA THR A 80 -23.22 9.29 -5.66
C THR A 80 -24.45 9.71 -4.86
N THR A 81 -24.83 8.93 -3.85
CA THR A 81 -26.00 9.21 -3.02
C THR A 81 -25.82 10.45 -2.15
N ILE A 82 -24.58 10.79 -1.81
CA ILE A 82 -24.23 11.97 -1.00
C ILE A 82 -24.15 13.21 -1.88
N ILE A 83 -23.38 13.16 -2.97
CA ILE A 83 -23.14 14.37 -3.79
C ILE A 83 -24.40 14.87 -4.49
N ASN A 84 -25.31 13.97 -4.85
CA ASN A 84 -26.56 14.35 -5.52
C ASN A 84 -27.61 14.88 -4.52
N ASN A 85 -27.32 14.84 -3.22
CA ASN A 85 -28.15 15.46 -2.20
C ASN A 85 -27.66 16.90 -1.96
N THR A 86 -28.31 17.87 -2.60
CA THR A 86 -27.96 19.29 -2.49
C THR A 86 -27.99 19.81 -1.06
N THR A 87 -28.82 19.25 -0.19
CA THR A 87 -28.86 19.65 1.23
C THR A 87 -27.56 19.25 1.92
N ILE A 88 -27.10 18.01 1.74
CA ILE A 88 -25.84 17.55 2.33
C ILE A 88 -24.66 18.35 1.79
N VAL A 89 -24.62 18.64 0.49
CA VAL A 89 -23.53 19.45 -0.10
C VAL A 89 -23.50 20.85 0.52
N ASN A 90 -24.66 21.52 0.65
CA ASN A 90 -24.73 22.83 1.28
C ASN A 90 -24.31 22.78 2.76
N ASP A 91 -24.69 21.74 3.48
CA ASP A 91 -24.35 21.56 4.89
C ASP A 91 -22.86 21.25 5.07
N ILE A 92 -22.24 20.54 4.15
CA ILE A 92 -20.79 20.37 4.12
C ILE A 92 -20.08 21.72 3.92
N ASP A 93 -20.56 22.53 2.97
CA ASP A 93 -19.99 23.86 2.73
C ASP A 93 -20.17 24.81 3.93
N ASN A 94 -21.28 24.71 4.65
CA ASN A 94 -21.52 25.46 5.88
C ASN A 94 -20.66 24.93 7.04
N GLY A 95 -20.63 23.61 7.23
CA GLY A 95 -19.82 22.92 8.24
C GLY A 95 -18.35 23.29 8.11
N ARG A 96 -17.78 23.25 6.90
CA ARG A 96 -16.41 23.70 6.64
C ARG A 96 -16.11 25.12 7.15
N LYS A 97 -17.06 26.04 7.05
CA LYS A 97 -16.88 27.44 7.46
C LYS A 97 -17.02 27.66 8.97
N HIS A 98 -17.71 26.76 9.69
CA HIS A 98 -18.14 27.02 11.07
C HIS A 98 -17.62 25.97 12.07
N GLU A 99 -17.27 24.79 11.59
CA GLU A 99 -16.80 23.64 12.38
C GLU A 99 -15.28 23.52 12.30
N THR A 100 -14.58 24.49 12.89
CA THR A 100 -13.13 24.66 12.72
C THR A 100 -12.29 24.15 13.89
N GLN A 101 -12.92 23.73 15.00
CA GLN A 101 -12.19 23.18 16.15
C GLN A 101 -11.48 21.87 15.78
N ARG A 102 -10.15 21.88 15.85
CA ARG A 102 -9.29 20.72 15.59
C ARG A 102 -9.53 19.58 16.58
N GLY A 103 -9.39 18.34 16.13
CA GLY A 103 -9.50 17.14 16.96
C GLY A 103 -10.93 16.82 17.41
N ARG A 104 -11.94 17.57 16.95
CA ARG A 104 -13.34 17.38 17.31
C ARG A 104 -14.13 16.75 16.15
N HIS A 105 -14.96 15.77 16.49
CA HIS A 105 -15.96 15.23 15.56
C HIS A 105 -17.25 16.04 15.66
N TYR A 106 -17.72 16.53 14.53
CA TYR A 106 -19.03 17.13 14.34
C TYR A 106 -19.90 16.10 13.65
N TRP A 107 -20.99 15.69 14.29
CA TRP A 107 -21.87 14.66 13.78
C TRP A 107 -23.10 15.28 13.14
N HIS A 108 -23.43 14.79 11.95
CA HIS A 108 -24.53 15.26 11.13
C HIS A 108 -25.42 14.07 10.76
N ASP A 109 -26.73 14.30 10.73
CA ASP A 109 -27.72 13.30 10.35
C ASP A 109 -28.76 13.95 9.43
N HIS A 110 -28.76 13.56 8.16
CA HIS A 110 -29.65 14.08 7.13
C HIS A 110 -30.42 12.94 6.48
N GLY A 111 -31.60 12.66 7.04
CA GLY A 111 -32.47 11.58 6.57
C GLY A 111 -31.91 10.21 6.94
N HIS A 112 -31.34 9.50 5.97
CA HIS A 112 -30.72 8.18 6.16
C HIS A 112 -29.20 8.21 5.98
N ILE A 113 -28.62 9.40 5.80
CA ILE A 113 -27.19 9.59 5.64
C ILE A 113 -26.66 10.24 6.91
N ARG A 114 -25.84 9.49 7.65
CA ARG A 114 -25.08 10.00 8.78
C ARG A 114 -23.66 10.27 8.33
N TYR A 115 -23.11 11.42 8.73
CA TYR A 115 -21.69 11.69 8.50
C TYR A 115 -21.04 12.42 9.68
N SER A 116 -19.72 12.31 9.76
CA SER A 116 -18.89 13.03 10.71
C SER A 116 -17.95 13.95 9.96
N HIS A 117 -17.85 15.20 10.39
CA HIS A 117 -16.80 16.12 9.98
C HIS A 117 -15.73 16.20 11.07
N TRP A 118 -14.47 16.16 10.68
CA TRP A 118 -13.31 16.24 11.58
C TRP A 118 -12.25 17.12 10.96
N VAL A 119 -11.72 18.05 11.76
CA VAL A 119 -10.59 18.90 11.37
C VAL A 119 -9.35 18.40 12.07
N ASP A 120 -8.32 18.09 11.29
CA ASP A 120 -7.06 17.57 11.83
C ASP A 120 -6.12 18.68 12.33
N HIS A 121 -4.93 18.29 12.79
CA HIS A 121 -3.95 19.25 13.29
C HIS A 121 -3.30 20.10 12.20
N HIS A 122 -3.47 19.73 10.93
CA HIS A 122 -3.00 20.45 9.74
C HIS A 122 -4.12 21.25 9.06
N ASP A 123 -5.25 21.50 9.75
CA ASP A 123 -6.44 22.17 9.20
C ASP A 123 -7.07 21.46 7.98
N ARG A 124 -6.84 20.15 7.83
CA ARG A 124 -7.48 19.38 6.76
C ARG A 124 -8.86 18.93 7.22
N HIS A 125 -9.82 19.09 6.32
CA HIS A 125 -11.21 18.74 6.54
C HIS A 125 -11.49 17.31 6.09
N TRP A 126 -11.90 16.47 7.02
CA TRP A 126 -12.22 15.07 6.79
C TRP A 126 -13.71 14.81 7.01
N TYR A 127 -14.31 14.03 6.12
CA TYR A 127 -15.72 13.65 6.15
C TYR A 127 -15.85 12.13 6.15
N GLY A 128 -16.39 11.58 7.23
CA GLY A 128 -16.69 10.17 7.40
C GLY A 128 -18.15 9.90 7.12
N PHE A 129 -18.48 9.19 6.06
CA PHE A 129 -19.86 8.87 5.69
C PHE A 129 -20.23 7.47 6.13
N TYR A 130 -21.39 7.32 6.75
CA TYR A 130 -21.92 6.07 7.27
C TYR A 130 -23.20 5.71 6.51
N SER A 131 -23.16 4.57 5.81
CA SER A 131 -24.27 4.06 5.01
C SER A 131 -24.51 2.59 5.34
N GLY A 132 -25.60 2.33 6.07
CA GLY A 132 -25.92 1.00 6.59
C GLY A 132 -24.81 0.48 7.51
N SER A 133 -24.28 -0.70 7.21
CA SER A 133 -23.21 -1.36 7.99
C SER A 133 -21.80 -0.98 7.54
N THR A 134 -21.64 0.04 6.69
CA THR A 134 -20.34 0.43 6.15
C THR A 134 -20.05 1.91 6.35
N TYR A 135 -18.77 2.28 6.42
CA TYR A 135 -18.33 3.67 6.47
C TYR A 135 -17.06 3.89 5.64
N TYR A 136 -16.85 5.12 5.19
CA TYR A 136 -15.57 5.52 4.58
C TYR A 136 -15.28 6.97 4.87
N TRP A 137 -14.00 7.34 4.79
CA TRP A 137 -13.54 8.70 5.00
C TRP A 137 -13.03 9.32 3.72
N THR A 138 -13.35 10.59 3.54
CA THR A 138 -12.82 11.42 2.46
C THR A 138 -12.22 12.70 3.01
N ARG A 139 -11.17 13.20 2.38
CA ARG A 139 -10.64 14.54 2.61
C ARG A 139 -11.26 15.52 1.62
N TRP A 140 -11.71 16.68 2.10
CA TRP A 140 -12.12 17.78 1.24
C TRP A 140 -10.92 18.68 0.96
N GLU A 141 -10.49 18.72 -0.29
CA GLU A 141 -9.33 19.50 -0.72
C GLU A 141 -9.51 19.94 -2.18
N HIS A 142 -9.18 21.21 -2.49
CA HIS A 142 -9.30 21.78 -3.83
C HIS A 142 -10.67 21.52 -4.49
N ASP A 143 -11.75 21.78 -3.74
CA ASP A 143 -13.16 21.61 -4.15
C ASP A 143 -13.53 20.19 -4.61
N ARG A 144 -12.87 19.18 -4.01
CA ARG A 144 -13.08 17.76 -4.32
C ARG A 144 -13.04 16.92 -3.05
N PHE A 145 -13.79 15.83 -3.07
CA PHE A 145 -13.65 14.76 -2.07
C PHE A 145 -12.60 13.76 -2.55
N TRP A 146 -11.59 13.54 -1.72
CA TRP A 146 -10.50 12.62 -1.94
C TRP A 146 -10.64 11.42 -1.01
N TRP A 147 -10.59 10.22 -1.56
CA TRP A 147 -10.64 8.95 -0.84
C TRP A 147 -9.32 8.22 -1.05
N MET A 148 -8.70 7.76 0.04
CA MET A 148 -7.55 6.86 -0.03
C MET A 148 -8.05 5.44 -0.25
N GLU A 149 -7.79 4.87 -1.42
CA GLU A 149 -8.14 3.48 -1.71
C GLU A 149 -7.20 2.54 -0.93
N PRO A 150 -7.72 1.71 0.02
CA PRO A 150 -6.87 0.96 0.94
C PRO A 150 -5.97 -0.08 0.26
N ARG A 151 -6.45 -0.74 -0.81
CA ARG A 151 -5.75 -1.87 -1.45
C ARG A 151 -4.53 -1.43 -2.25
N SER A 152 -4.62 -0.29 -2.91
CA SER A 152 -3.56 0.23 -3.80
C SER A 152 -2.85 1.46 -3.23
N SER A 153 -3.23 1.93 -2.04
CA SER A 153 -2.66 3.12 -1.39
C SER A 153 -2.59 4.32 -2.33
N ARG A 154 -3.67 4.58 -3.09
CA ARG A 154 -3.76 5.70 -4.02
C ARG A 154 -4.92 6.63 -3.67
N TRP A 155 -4.70 7.91 -3.91
CA TRP A 155 -5.74 8.93 -3.80
C TRP A 155 -6.66 8.91 -5.02
N CYS A 156 -7.94 8.67 -4.77
CA CYS A 156 -9.01 8.82 -5.74
C CYS A 156 -9.81 10.08 -5.40
N TYR A 157 -10.27 10.84 -6.39
CA TYR A 157 -11.16 11.98 -6.16
C TYR A 157 -12.52 11.77 -6.82
N TRP A 158 -13.57 12.28 -6.20
CA TRP A 158 -14.93 12.23 -6.73
C TRP A 158 -15.21 13.45 -7.61
N LYS A 159 -15.61 13.21 -8.86
CA LYS A 159 -16.01 14.28 -9.78
C LYS A 159 -16.94 13.73 -10.86
N ASP A 160 -17.94 14.52 -11.25
CA ASP A 160 -18.87 14.20 -12.35
C ASP A 160 -19.45 12.78 -12.27
N ASN A 161 -19.89 12.41 -11.06
CA ASN A 161 -20.45 11.09 -10.69
C ASN A 161 -19.52 9.88 -10.85
N HIS A 162 -18.21 10.10 -10.86
CA HIS A 162 -17.23 9.03 -10.93
C HIS A 162 -16.07 9.25 -9.95
N TRP A 163 -15.43 8.14 -9.55
CA TRP A 163 -14.13 8.18 -8.90
C TRP A 163 -13.04 8.22 -9.95
N TRP A 164 -12.10 9.13 -9.77
CA TRP A 164 -10.96 9.33 -10.67
C TRP A 164 -9.67 9.16 -9.89
N TYR A 165 -8.58 8.75 -10.54
CA TYR A 165 -7.24 8.90 -9.97
C TYR A 165 -6.23 9.31 -11.04
N HIS A 166 -5.14 9.96 -10.62
CA HIS A 166 -4.01 10.31 -11.49
C HIS A 166 -2.87 9.31 -11.31
N ASP A 167 -2.20 8.99 -12.40
CA ASP A 167 -0.94 8.27 -12.32
C ASP A 167 0.07 9.08 -11.48
N PRO A 168 0.69 8.48 -10.44
CA PRO A 168 1.63 9.20 -9.59
C PRO A 168 2.90 9.63 -10.33
N PHE A 169 3.22 9.02 -11.47
CA PHE A 169 4.39 9.30 -12.30
C PHE A 169 4.08 10.23 -13.48
N ASP A 170 2.85 10.26 -13.97
CA ASP A 170 2.41 11.19 -15.03
C ASP A 170 1.01 11.74 -14.77
N VAL A 171 0.93 12.97 -14.27
CA VAL A 171 -0.33 13.66 -13.94
C VAL A 171 -1.28 13.81 -15.13
N ARG A 172 -0.79 13.68 -16.37
CA ARG A 172 -1.62 13.74 -17.58
C ARG A 172 -2.37 12.42 -17.84
N VAL A 173 -1.93 11.34 -17.20
CA VAL A 173 -2.59 10.03 -17.27
C VAL A 173 -3.62 9.96 -16.14
N VAL A 174 -4.88 9.95 -16.52
CA VAL A 174 -6.02 9.90 -15.60
C VAL A 174 -6.76 8.60 -15.81
N TYR A 175 -7.33 8.07 -14.74
CA TYR A 175 -8.14 6.88 -14.77
C TYR A 175 -9.51 7.18 -14.16
N VAL A 176 -10.54 6.53 -14.70
CA VAL A 176 -11.93 6.60 -14.22
C VAL A 176 -12.38 5.25 -13.73
N TYR A 177 -13.10 5.23 -12.61
CA TYR A 177 -13.71 4.04 -12.08
C TYR A 177 -15.05 3.77 -12.77
N ALA A 178 -15.15 2.65 -13.49
CA ALA A 178 -16.36 2.20 -14.17
C ALA A 178 -16.43 0.67 -14.12
N ASP A 179 -17.65 0.11 -14.02
CA ASP A 179 -17.91 -1.33 -14.10
C ASP A 179 -17.04 -2.21 -13.19
N GLY A 180 -16.67 -1.69 -12.01
CA GLY A 180 -15.87 -2.42 -11.03
C GLY A 180 -14.37 -2.19 -11.10
N PHE A 181 -13.86 -1.52 -12.15
CA PHE A 181 -12.43 -1.35 -12.45
C PHE A 181 -12.07 0.10 -12.74
N PHE A 182 -10.78 0.42 -12.63
CA PHE A 182 -10.26 1.65 -13.18
C PHE A 182 -9.83 1.46 -14.63
N HIS A 183 -10.10 2.47 -15.43
CA HIS A 183 -9.82 2.48 -16.84
C HIS A 183 -9.08 3.75 -17.19
N ARG A 184 -8.05 3.64 -18.04
CA ARG A 184 -7.33 4.81 -18.50
C ARG A 184 -8.28 5.67 -19.32
N TYR A 185 -8.45 6.91 -18.88
CA TYR A 185 -9.20 7.91 -19.60
C TYR A 185 -8.33 8.47 -20.73
N ARG A 186 -8.80 8.33 -21.97
CA ARG A 186 -8.25 9.07 -23.12
C ARG A 186 -9.32 9.98 -23.70
N GLU A 187 -9.01 11.26 -23.75
CA GLU A 187 -9.83 12.20 -24.51
C GLU A 187 -9.59 11.94 -26.00
N THR A 188 -10.66 11.64 -26.74
CA THR A 188 -10.64 11.69 -28.20
C THR A 188 -11.64 12.73 -28.69
N PRO A 189 -11.45 13.31 -29.89
CA PRO A 189 -12.35 14.36 -30.40
C PRO A 189 -13.82 13.95 -30.45
N THR A 190 -14.09 12.66 -30.66
CA THR A 190 -15.43 12.13 -30.96
C THR A 190 -16.01 11.21 -29.89
N ALA A 191 -15.21 10.72 -28.95
CA ALA A 191 -15.66 9.80 -27.91
C ALA A 191 -14.76 9.82 -26.66
N ILE A 192 -15.30 9.30 -25.57
CA ILE A 192 -14.49 8.91 -24.42
C ILE A 192 -14.15 7.45 -24.61
N VAL A 193 -12.86 7.18 -24.84
CA VAL A 193 -12.36 5.82 -24.94
C VAL A 193 -11.90 5.41 -23.56
N ILE A 194 -12.73 4.57 -22.94
CA ILE A 194 -12.38 3.85 -21.72
C ILE A 194 -11.55 2.65 -22.16
N GLU A 195 -10.24 2.85 -22.27
CA GLU A 195 -9.34 1.72 -22.45
C GLU A 195 -9.34 0.96 -21.13
N ARG A 196 -9.88 -0.27 -21.14
CA ARG A 196 -9.63 -1.21 -20.05
C ARG A 196 -8.12 -1.31 -19.93
N GLU A 197 -7.60 -0.76 -18.83
CA GLU A 197 -6.26 -1.07 -18.41
C GLU A 197 -6.25 -2.59 -18.38
N ILE A 198 -5.44 -3.17 -19.28
CA ILE A 198 -5.23 -4.60 -19.27
C ILE A 198 -4.48 -4.80 -17.96
N GLN A 199 -5.24 -4.99 -16.88
CA GLN A 199 -4.72 -5.46 -15.62
C GLN A 199 -3.86 -6.63 -16.03
N ALA A 200 -2.54 -6.48 -15.85
CA ALA A 200 -1.59 -7.54 -16.13
C ALA A 200 -2.25 -8.81 -15.57
N PRO A 201 -2.44 -9.84 -16.41
CA PRO A 201 -3.38 -10.93 -16.14
C PRO A 201 -3.22 -11.28 -14.67
N ALA A 202 -4.31 -11.14 -13.91
CA ALA A 202 -4.32 -11.54 -12.51
C ALA A 202 -3.58 -12.87 -12.48
N PRO A 203 -2.51 -13.01 -11.66
CA PRO A 203 -1.68 -14.20 -11.68
C PRO A 203 -2.64 -15.37 -11.73
N ALA A 204 -2.49 -16.20 -12.77
CA ALA A 204 -3.48 -17.21 -13.15
C ALA A 204 -4.00 -17.86 -11.87
N PRO A 205 -5.34 -18.03 -11.70
CA PRO A 205 -5.90 -18.59 -10.47
C PRO A 205 -5.05 -19.78 -10.13
N SER A 206 -4.38 -19.72 -8.98
CA SER A 206 -3.41 -20.73 -8.61
C SER A 206 -4.12 -22.05 -8.83
N ILE A 207 -3.66 -22.81 -9.84
CA ILE A 207 -3.89 -24.25 -9.87
C ILE A 207 -3.64 -24.65 -8.42
N PRO A 208 -4.60 -25.30 -7.72
CA PRO A 208 -4.45 -25.61 -6.30
C PRO A 208 -3.03 -26.07 -6.12
N ALA A 209 -2.26 -25.26 -5.37
CA ALA A 209 -0.82 -25.33 -5.44
C ALA A 209 -0.47 -26.82 -5.33
N PRO A 210 0.30 -27.40 -6.27
CA PRO A 210 0.95 -28.66 -5.92
C PRO A 210 1.53 -28.41 -4.53
N ALA A 211 1.18 -29.28 -3.57
CA ALA A 211 1.51 -29.11 -2.15
C ALA A 211 2.86 -28.40 -2.06
N PRO A 212 2.93 -27.25 -1.35
CA PRO A 212 4.02 -26.28 -1.50
C PRO A 212 5.31 -27.05 -1.68
N ALA A 213 5.96 -26.85 -2.84
CA ALA A 213 7.28 -27.40 -3.03
C ALA A 213 8.05 -27.01 -1.76
N PRO A 214 8.64 -27.98 -1.04
CA PRO A 214 9.29 -27.70 0.23
C PRO A 214 10.16 -26.47 0.03
N GLU A 215 9.98 -25.45 0.87
CA GLU A 215 10.79 -24.24 0.79
C GLU A 215 12.24 -24.67 0.63
N PRO A 216 12.94 -24.18 -0.41
CA PRO A 216 14.30 -24.61 -0.66
C PRO A 216 15.08 -24.40 0.63
N GLU A 217 15.59 -25.49 1.21
CA GLU A 217 16.16 -25.50 2.54
C GLU A 217 17.25 -24.42 2.64
N ALA A 218 16.93 -23.32 3.29
CA ALA A 218 17.91 -22.27 3.55
C ALA A 218 18.83 -22.77 4.66
N LYS A 219 20.10 -23.01 4.33
CA LYS A 219 21.10 -23.43 5.30
C LYS A 219 21.94 -22.22 5.71
N ALA A 220 21.93 -21.93 7.00
CA ALA A 220 22.73 -20.87 7.62
C ALA A 220 23.89 -21.48 8.40
N VAL A 221 25.11 -20.99 8.18
CA VAL A 221 26.32 -21.41 8.91
C VAL A 221 26.99 -20.16 9.49
N TYR A 222 27.17 -20.13 10.81
CA TYR A 222 27.84 -19.04 11.51
C TYR A 222 29.31 -19.36 11.75
N SER A 223 30.17 -18.33 11.73
CA SER A 223 31.52 -18.44 12.26
C SER A 223 31.47 -18.64 13.78
N LYS A 224 32.50 -19.29 14.35
CA LYS A 224 32.56 -19.57 15.78
C LYS A 224 32.54 -18.29 16.64
N ASP A 225 33.11 -17.20 16.13
CA ASP A 225 33.11 -15.89 16.78
C ASP A 225 31.83 -15.08 16.54
N GLY A 226 30.87 -15.61 15.77
CA GLY A 226 29.62 -14.95 15.44
C GLY A 226 29.75 -13.72 14.54
N THR A 227 30.94 -13.42 14.02
CA THR A 227 31.17 -12.22 13.20
C THR A 227 30.73 -12.41 11.76
N ARG A 228 30.54 -13.65 11.29
CA ARG A 228 30.14 -13.95 9.90
C ARG A 228 29.05 -15.00 9.85
N LEU A 229 28.23 -14.86 8.82
CA LEU A 229 27.15 -15.77 8.47
C LEU A 229 27.23 -16.06 6.98
N VAL A 230 27.26 -17.34 6.60
CA VAL A 230 27.03 -17.75 5.21
C VAL A 230 25.65 -18.38 5.10
N GLN A 231 24.82 -17.84 4.21
CA GLN A 231 23.51 -18.36 3.87
C GLN A 231 23.57 -19.05 2.50
N ILE A 232 23.17 -20.31 2.43
CA ILE A 232 23.01 -21.07 1.19
C ILE A 232 21.52 -21.11 0.87
N VAL A 233 21.13 -20.64 -0.32
CA VAL A 233 19.72 -20.57 -0.74
C VAL A 233 19.49 -21.07 -2.16
N GLY A 234 18.24 -21.44 -2.42
CA GLY A 234 17.72 -21.78 -3.74
C GLY A 234 18.25 -23.09 -4.32
N ASP A 235 17.66 -23.51 -5.44
CA ASP A 235 17.99 -24.78 -6.11
C ASP A 235 19.44 -24.83 -6.62
N ARG A 236 20.02 -23.65 -6.88
CA ARG A 236 21.41 -23.49 -7.31
C ARG A 236 22.42 -23.51 -6.17
N LYS A 237 21.98 -23.62 -4.91
CA LYS A 237 22.82 -23.57 -3.71
C LYS A 237 23.77 -22.37 -3.72
N GLU A 238 23.20 -21.20 -3.90
CA GLU A 238 23.94 -19.93 -3.95
C GLU A 238 24.32 -19.50 -2.53
N ALA A 239 25.60 -19.24 -2.30
CA ALA A 239 26.12 -18.83 -1.00
C ALA A 239 26.39 -17.33 -0.93
N PHE A 240 25.80 -16.69 0.08
CA PHE A 240 25.91 -15.27 0.37
C PHE A 240 26.52 -15.07 1.76
N LEU A 241 27.46 -14.13 1.88
CA LEU A 241 28.15 -13.77 3.11
C LEU A 241 27.53 -12.52 3.72
N TYR A 242 27.29 -12.56 5.03
CA TYR A 242 26.74 -11.47 5.84
C TYR A 242 27.58 -11.20 7.08
N ASP A 243 27.47 -9.98 7.59
CA ASP A 243 27.93 -9.53 8.90
C ASP A 243 26.73 -9.33 9.84
N PRO A 244 26.44 -10.27 10.77
CA PRO A 244 25.34 -10.13 11.72
C PRO A 244 25.62 -9.15 12.86
N ALA A 245 26.87 -8.69 13.06
CA ALA A 245 27.20 -7.71 14.08
C ALA A 245 26.89 -6.27 13.62
N GLN A 246 26.81 -6.06 12.30
CA GLN A 246 26.43 -4.78 11.71
C GLN A 246 24.99 -4.87 11.17
N PRO A 247 24.00 -4.21 11.80
CA PRO A 247 22.63 -4.25 11.32
C PRO A 247 22.48 -3.49 10.00
N ALA A 248 21.80 -4.10 9.04
CA ALA A 248 21.31 -3.46 7.83
C ALA A 248 20.14 -2.51 8.14
N ALA A 249 19.72 -1.72 7.14
CA ALA A 249 18.66 -0.72 7.31
C ALA A 249 17.30 -1.31 7.72
N ASP A 250 17.07 -2.58 7.41
CA ASP A 250 15.88 -3.36 7.76
C ASP A 250 15.99 -4.11 9.11
N GLY A 251 17.12 -3.94 9.82
CA GLY A 251 17.42 -4.65 11.06
C GLY A 251 17.98 -6.06 10.88
N GLY A 252 18.22 -6.50 9.63
CA GLY A 252 18.90 -7.77 9.32
C GLY A 252 20.41 -7.69 9.40
N ALA A 253 21.11 -8.77 9.04
CA ALA A 253 22.57 -8.77 8.90
C ALA A 253 23.01 -8.00 7.64
N THR A 254 24.14 -7.29 7.71
CA THR A 254 24.67 -6.56 6.54
C THR A 254 25.23 -7.53 5.51
N PHE A 255 24.73 -7.48 4.28
CA PHE A 255 25.29 -8.23 3.16
C PHE A 255 26.73 -7.76 2.84
N LEU A 256 27.66 -8.71 2.72
CA LEU A 256 29.06 -8.44 2.38
C LEU A 256 29.42 -8.87 0.96
N ALA A 257 29.10 -10.10 0.58
CA ALA A 257 29.54 -10.66 -0.69
C ALA A 257 28.69 -11.86 -1.15
N TYR A 258 28.57 -12.03 -2.46
CA TYR A 258 28.25 -13.32 -3.07
C TYR A 258 29.53 -14.15 -3.16
N LEU A 259 29.49 -15.41 -2.74
CA LEU A 259 30.68 -16.25 -2.73
C LEU A 259 30.72 -17.16 -3.96
N ALA A 260 29.74 -18.06 -4.12
CA ALA A 260 29.67 -19.03 -5.20
C ALA A 260 28.26 -19.65 -5.34
N ALA A 261 28.04 -20.38 -6.44
CA ALA A 261 26.89 -21.26 -6.64
C ALA A 261 27.33 -22.72 -6.59
N GLY A 262 26.37 -23.63 -6.36
CA GLY A 262 26.64 -25.05 -6.23
C GLY A 262 27.34 -25.41 -4.92
N VAL A 263 27.11 -24.66 -3.84
CA VAL A 263 27.79 -24.86 -2.55
C VAL A 263 27.12 -25.98 -1.75
N GLU A 264 27.87 -27.03 -1.44
CA GLU A 264 27.39 -28.16 -0.62
C GLU A 264 27.73 -27.98 0.86
N GLU A 265 28.93 -27.46 1.14
CA GLU A 265 29.43 -27.31 2.50
C GLU A 265 30.14 -25.97 2.69
N VAL A 266 29.96 -25.39 3.87
CA VAL A 266 30.66 -24.19 4.33
C VAL A 266 31.39 -24.56 5.61
N ARG A 267 32.67 -24.19 5.71
CA ARG A 267 33.44 -24.26 6.94
C ARG A 267 34.13 -22.93 7.21
N PHE A 268 34.17 -22.55 8.47
CA PHE A 268 34.98 -21.43 8.95
C PHE A 268 36.26 -21.95 9.59
N SER A 269 37.38 -21.27 9.39
CA SER A 269 38.60 -21.54 10.15
C SER A 269 38.40 -21.18 11.62
N ALA A 270 39.20 -21.81 12.50
CA ALA A 270 39.29 -21.37 13.89
C ALA A 270 40.13 -20.08 13.95
N THR A 271 39.58 -19.05 14.61
CA THR A 271 40.26 -17.75 14.83
C THR A 271 41.06 -17.73 16.14
N GLU A 272 41.19 -18.88 16.81
CA GLU A 272 41.96 -19.03 18.05
C GLU A 272 43.44 -18.68 17.82
N GLY A 273 44.03 -17.95 18.77
CA GLY A 273 45.42 -17.51 18.67
C GLY A 273 45.66 -16.34 17.69
N GLY A 274 44.60 -15.65 17.24
CA GLY A 274 44.71 -14.47 16.39
C GLY A 274 44.88 -14.78 14.91
N ALA A 275 44.66 -16.03 14.49
CA ALA A 275 44.62 -16.38 13.08
C ALA A 275 43.44 -15.68 12.37
N PRO A 276 43.63 -15.20 11.13
CA PRO A 276 42.55 -14.58 10.36
C PRO A 276 41.44 -15.59 10.05
N LEU A 277 40.19 -15.13 10.07
CA LEU A 277 39.05 -15.93 9.65
C LEU A 277 39.13 -16.21 8.14
N GLU A 278 38.96 -17.48 7.80
CA GLU A 278 38.88 -17.99 6.43
C GLU A 278 37.57 -18.77 6.26
N ILE A 279 37.02 -18.72 5.04
CA ILE A 279 35.77 -19.36 4.66
C ILE A 279 36.11 -20.36 3.55
N LEU A 280 35.96 -21.64 3.86
CA LEU A 280 36.11 -22.73 2.89
C LEU A 280 34.74 -23.15 2.39
N LEU A 281 34.55 -23.07 1.08
CA LEU A 281 33.39 -23.61 0.38
C LEU A 281 33.75 -24.92 -0.32
N ILE A 282 32.94 -25.95 -0.17
CA ILE A 282 33.01 -27.18 -0.96
C ILE A 282 31.85 -27.18 -1.95
N LEU A 283 32.17 -27.28 -3.24
CA LEU A 283 31.20 -27.20 -4.33
C LEU A 283 30.72 -28.61 -4.75
N ALA A 284 29.58 -28.66 -5.43
CA ALA A 284 28.94 -29.90 -5.87
C ALA A 284 29.79 -30.72 -6.86
N ASP A 285 30.72 -30.08 -7.56
CA ASP A 285 31.68 -30.74 -8.44
C ASP A 285 32.91 -31.32 -7.70
N GLY A 286 32.96 -31.19 -6.37
CA GLY A 286 34.05 -31.65 -5.52
C GLY A 286 35.24 -30.68 -5.45
N THR A 287 35.19 -29.55 -6.15
CA THR A 287 36.19 -28.48 -6.00
C THR A 287 35.92 -27.67 -4.73
N PHE A 288 36.87 -26.81 -4.36
CA PHE A 288 36.72 -25.91 -3.24
C PHE A 288 37.17 -24.50 -3.59
N ALA A 289 36.64 -23.53 -2.86
CA ALA A 289 37.03 -22.13 -2.94
C ALA A 289 37.28 -21.59 -1.53
N LEU A 290 38.36 -20.80 -1.38
CA LEU A 290 38.75 -20.19 -0.11
C LEU A 290 38.54 -18.68 -0.19
N TYR A 291 37.91 -18.11 0.83
CA TYR A 291 37.66 -16.68 0.94
C TYR A 291 38.15 -16.14 2.28
N ASP A 292 38.47 -14.86 2.34
CA ASP A 292 38.69 -14.16 3.58
C ASP A 292 37.38 -13.76 4.28
N ALA A 293 37.50 -13.15 5.45
CA ALA A 293 36.36 -12.66 6.23
C ALA A 293 35.45 -11.67 5.47
N ASN A 294 35.91 -11.03 4.38
CA ASN A 294 35.12 -10.08 3.60
C ASN A 294 34.62 -10.67 2.28
N GLY A 295 34.72 -12.00 2.11
CA GLY A 295 34.29 -12.69 0.90
C GLY A 295 35.22 -12.45 -0.30
N ARG A 296 36.47 -12.03 -0.07
CA ARG A 296 37.45 -11.93 -1.16
C ARG A 296 38.15 -13.27 -1.34
N PRO A 297 38.31 -13.77 -2.57
CA PRO A 297 38.98 -15.04 -2.81
C PRO A 297 40.44 -14.97 -2.33
N ARG A 298 40.89 -16.04 -1.70
CA ARG A 298 42.29 -16.30 -1.38
C ARG A 298 42.87 -17.17 -2.47
N ASP A 299 44.04 -16.81 -2.99
CA ASP A 299 44.79 -17.67 -3.91
C ASP A 299 45.18 -18.96 -3.16
N ALA A 300 44.36 -19.99 -3.29
CA ALA A 300 44.76 -21.33 -2.89
C ALA A 300 45.76 -21.81 -3.94
N THR A 301 46.93 -22.27 -3.52
CA THR A 301 47.93 -22.89 -4.40
C THR A 301 47.48 -24.23 -5.01
N GLY A 302 46.24 -24.65 -4.77
CA GLY A 302 45.56 -25.74 -5.48
C GLY A 302 44.75 -25.21 -6.66
N THR A 303 44.48 -26.07 -7.65
CA THR A 303 43.74 -25.73 -8.87
C THR A 303 42.33 -25.25 -8.55
N GLN A 304 42.18 -23.96 -8.27
CA GLN A 304 40.89 -23.30 -8.11
C GLN A 304 40.26 -23.22 -9.50
N PRO A 305 39.04 -23.72 -9.70
CA PRO A 305 38.33 -23.44 -10.94
C PRO A 305 38.25 -21.92 -11.09
N ALA A 306 38.52 -21.42 -12.30
CA ALA A 306 38.30 -20.02 -12.59
C ALA A 306 36.83 -19.73 -12.27
N VAL A 307 36.57 -19.02 -11.18
CA VAL A 307 35.25 -18.50 -10.89
C VAL A 307 35.00 -17.51 -12.01
N GLU A 308 34.30 -17.97 -13.04
CA GLU A 308 33.84 -17.11 -14.12
C GLU A 308 33.14 -15.93 -13.44
N LYS A 309 33.52 -14.71 -13.82
CA LYS A 309 32.99 -13.49 -13.22
C LYS A 309 31.53 -13.34 -13.66
N VAL A 310 30.67 -14.18 -13.11
CA VAL A 310 29.22 -14.13 -13.26
C VAL A 310 28.78 -12.90 -12.49
N GLU A 311 27.98 -12.07 -13.15
CA GLU A 311 27.34 -10.93 -12.51
C GLU A 311 26.58 -11.43 -11.27
N ALA A 312 26.97 -10.94 -10.10
CA ALA A 312 26.46 -11.44 -8.83
C ALA A 312 24.93 -11.25 -8.82
N PRO A 313 24.14 -12.30 -8.51
CA PRO A 313 22.71 -12.12 -8.33
C PRO A 313 22.48 -11.12 -7.19
N ALA A 314 21.40 -10.35 -7.28
CA ALA A 314 20.95 -9.56 -6.14
C ALA A 314 20.77 -10.52 -4.95
N PRO A 315 21.21 -10.14 -3.73
CA PRO A 315 20.94 -10.95 -2.56
C PRO A 315 19.43 -11.17 -2.46
N PRO A 316 18.96 -12.38 -2.12
CA PRO A 316 17.55 -12.61 -1.89
C PRO A 316 17.04 -11.64 -0.81
N ASP A 317 15.76 -11.27 -0.85
CA ASP A 317 15.10 -10.62 0.28
C ASP A 317 15.19 -11.57 1.47
N SER A 318 16.21 -11.37 2.31
CA SER A 318 16.57 -12.35 3.31
C SER A 318 15.55 -12.33 4.45
N GLU A 319 14.70 -13.35 4.52
CA GLU A 319 14.15 -13.78 5.81
C GLU A 319 15.27 -14.44 6.61
N LEU A 320 16.27 -13.64 7.03
CA LEU A 320 17.26 -14.12 7.97
C LEU A 320 16.54 -14.61 9.23
N PRO A 321 17.04 -15.67 9.87
CA PRO A 321 16.57 -16.04 11.19
C PRO A 321 16.63 -14.81 12.09
N LYS A 322 15.47 -14.29 12.48
CA LYS A 322 15.36 -13.09 13.33
C LYS A 322 15.91 -13.34 14.73
N GLU A 323 16.08 -14.61 15.07
CA GLU A 323 16.67 -15.06 16.32
C GLU A 323 18.09 -15.55 16.03
N ILE A 324 19.08 -14.77 16.49
CA ILE A 324 20.43 -15.28 16.66
C ILE A 324 20.31 -16.46 17.65
N PRO A 325 20.83 -17.66 17.33
CA PRO A 325 20.73 -18.80 18.23
C PRO A 325 21.19 -18.41 19.64
N ALA A 326 20.40 -18.70 20.67
CA ALA A 326 20.74 -18.36 22.07
C ALA A 326 22.12 -18.90 22.52
N SER A 327 22.64 -19.94 21.85
CA SER A 327 24.00 -20.45 22.03
C SER A 327 25.11 -19.45 21.68
N LEU A 328 24.83 -18.44 20.85
CA LEU A 328 25.75 -17.35 20.51
C LEU A 328 25.74 -16.23 21.57
N GLU A 329 24.64 -15.99 22.26
CA GLU A 329 24.60 -15.06 23.39
C GLU A 329 25.40 -15.59 24.59
N GLN A 330 25.33 -16.90 24.86
CA GLN A 330 26.11 -17.54 25.95
C GLN A 330 27.63 -17.49 25.74
N LEU A 331 28.11 -17.35 24.50
CA LEU A 331 29.53 -17.18 24.19
C LEU A 331 30.04 -15.74 24.38
N ARG A 332 29.14 -14.74 24.40
CA ARG A 332 29.51 -13.34 24.64
C ARG A 332 29.72 -13.02 26.12
N ASP A 333 28.99 -13.68 27.02
CA ASP A 333 29.04 -13.40 28.46
C ASP A 333 30.05 -14.28 29.23
N GLY A 334 30.73 -15.21 28.55
CA GLY A 334 31.66 -16.17 29.15
C GLY A 334 33.12 -15.72 29.27
N ALA A 335 33.41 -14.41 29.28
CA ALA A 335 34.77 -13.90 29.40
C ALA A 335 35.08 -13.39 30.82
N LEU A 336 35.98 -14.12 31.49
CA LEU A 336 36.80 -13.77 32.67
C LEU A 336 36.19 -14.02 34.06
N ASP A 337 36.34 -15.27 34.52
CA ASP A 337 36.85 -15.56 35.86
C ASP A 337 37.87 -16.71 35.74
N TYR A 338 39.14 -16.34 35.48
CA TYR A 338 40.33 -17.15 35.74
C TYR A 338 41.50 -16.25 36.06
#